data_AF-A0A957ESH3-F1
#
_entry.id   AF-A0A957ESH3-F1
#
_cell.length_a   1.000
_cell.length_b   1.000
_cell.length_c   1.000
_cell.angle_alpha   90.00
_cell.angle_beta   90.00
_cell.angle_gamma   90.00
#
_symmetry.space_group_name_H-M   'P 1'
#
loop_
_entity.id
_entity.type
_entity.pdbx_description
1 polymer ?
#
loop_
_entity_poly.entity_id
_entity_poly.type
_entity_poly.pdbx_seq_one_letter_code
_entity_poly.pdbx_strand_id
1 'polypeptide(L)'
;VMNMQTWILLTGVVVAIALALLIFAVIKVRKQAEIRKEHPGYPEGHWMGQGLGIGMAIGAGLGVALGNIAIGVGMGVAIGVAIGSGLEKQHADEIRPPTEAELALTRQSRIVAIVALVIGVVAFAVVYFLAR
;
A
#
# COMPACT_ATOMS: atom_id res chain seq x y z
N VAL A 1 10.71 21.37 -28.18
CA VAL A 1 11.85 21.05 -27.30
C VAL A 1 11.67 21.87 -26.03
N MET A 2 11.39 21.21 -24.90
CA MET A 2 11.16 21.90 -23.63
C MET A 2 12.47 22.47 -23.06
N ASN A 3 12.41 23.67 -22.48
CA ASN A 3 13.58 24.33 -21.92
C ASN A 3 14.09 23.59 -20.66
N MET A 4 15.40 23.64 -20.41
CA MET A 4 16.05 23.04 -19.22
C MET A 4 15.37 23.45 -17.91
N GLN A 5 14.93 24.71 -17.83
CA GLN A 5 14.22 25.24 -16.67
C GLN A 5 12.89 24.51 -16.39
N THR A 6 12.17 24.07 -17.42
CA THR A 6 10.91 23.33 -17.26
C THR A 6 11.15 21.94 -16.66
N TRP A 7 12.24 21.27 -17.07
CA TRP A 7 12.62 19.97 -16.49
C TRP A 7 13.02 20.08 -15.01
N ILE A 8 13.76 21.12 -14.64
CA ILE A 8 14.15 21.38 -13.24
C ILE A 8 12.91 21.64 -12.36
N LEU A 9 11.92 22.39 -12.87
CA LEU A 9 10.69 22.65 -12.14
C LEU A 9 9.85 21.37 -11.95
N LEU A 10 9.74 20.53 -12.99
CA LEU A 10 8.99 19.28 -12.91
C LEU A 10 9.61 18.29 -11.91
N THR A 11 10.92 18.11 -11.94
CA THR A 11 11.62 17.24 -10.99
C THR A 11 11.51 17.77 -9.55
N GLY A 12 11.64 19.09 -9.37
CA GLY A 12 11.43 19.73 -8.07
C GLY A 12 10.04 19.49 -7.48
N VAL A 13 8.99 19.61 -8.30
CA VAL A 13 7.60 19.34 -7.86
C VAL A 13 7.41 17.86 -7.50
N VAL A 14 7.91 16.93 -8.31
CA VAL A 14 7.81 15.49 -8.02
C VAL A 14 8.53 15.13 -6.70
N VAL A 15 9.73 15.67 -6.47
CA VAL A 15 10.48 15.46 -5.23
C VAL A 15 9.75 16.06 -4.03
N ALA A 16 9.19 17.26 -4.16
CA ALA A 16 8.42 17.89 -3.08
C ALA A 16 7.18 17.05 -2.70
N ILE A 17 6.46 16.52 -3.70
CA ILE A 17 5.31 15.61 -3.47
C ILE A 17 5.78 14.32 -2.80
N ALA A 18 6.85 13.71 -3.27
CA ALA A 18 7.40 12.49 -2.68
C ALA A 18 7.81 12.69 -1.21
N LEU A 19 8.47 13.81 -0.89
CA LEU A 19 8.84 14.17 0.49
C LEU A 19 7.62 14.42 1.37
N ALA A 20 6.60 15.12 0.87
CA ALA A 20 5.35 15.34 1.61
C ALA A 20 4.63 14.01 1.91
N LEU A 21 4.59 13.08 0.95
CA LEU A 21 4.03 11.75 1.15
C LEU A 21 4.84 10.93 2.16
N LEU A 22 6.17 11.02 2.12
CA LEU A 22 7.04 10.36 3.11
C LEU A 22 6.81 10.92 4.52
N ILE A 23 6.75 12.24 4.69
CA ILE A 23 6.49 12.87 5.98
C ILE A 23 5.12 12.44 6.52
N PHE A 24 4.08 12.48 5.67
CA PHE A 24 2.75 12.02 6.03
C PHE A 24 2.73 10.54 6.44
N ALA A 25 3.44 9.68 5.70
CA ALA A 25 3.56 8.27 6.02
C ALA A 25 4.26 8.06 7.38
N VAL A 26 5.33 8.80 7.66
CA VAL A 26 6.05 8.71 8.96
C VAL A 26 5.14 9.14 10.12
N ILE A 27 4.39 10.24 9.97
CA ILE A 27 3.44 10.70 10.98
C ILE A 27 2.37 9.62 11.23
N LYS A 28 1.84 9.01 10.16
CA LYS A 28 0.85 7.93 10.24
C LYS A 28 1.40 6.72 10.98
N VAL A 29 2.61 6.25 10.63
CA VAL A 29 3.26 5.09 11.28
C VAL A 29 3.43 5.35 12.77
N ARG A 30 3.83 6.56 13.17
CA ARG A 30 3.99 6.93 14.58
C ARG A 30 2.65 6.92 15.33
N LYS A 31 1.61 7.53 14.76
CA LYS A 31 0.28 7.57 15.38
C LYS A 31 -0.35 6.18 15.49
N GLN A 32 -0.15 5.33 14.49
CA GLN A 32 -0.58 3.92 14.55
C GLN A 32 0.21 3.12 15.59
N ALA A 33 1.52 3.36 15.71
CA ALA A 33 2.34 2.72 16.73
C ALA A 33 1.92 3.11 18.16
N GLU A 34 1.48 4.35 18.36
CA GLU A 34 0.94 4.83 19.63
C GLU A 34 -0.39 4.13 19.99
N ILE A 35 -1.36 4.12 19.07
CA ILE A 35 -2.64 3.40 19.26
C ILE A 35 -2.41 1.90 19.51
N ARG A 36 -1.43 1.30 18.84
CA ARG A 36 -1.08 -0.12 19.03
C ARG A 36 -0.49 -0.42 20.40
N LYS A 37 0.21 0.53 21.04
CA LYS A 37 0.70 0.37 22.41
C LYS A 37 -0.44 0.41 23.43
N GLU A 38 -1.46 1.22 23.14
CA GLU A 38 -2.62 1.40 24.01
C GLU A 38 -3.58 0.20 23.94
N HIS A 39 -3.66 -0.47 22.79
CA HIS A 39 -4.52 -1.63 22.58
C HIS A 39 -3.71 -2.87 22.18
N PRO A 40 -3.29 -3.72 23.14
CA PRO A 40 -2.61 -4.97 22.84
C PRO A 40 -3.49 -5.91 22.01
N GLY A 41 -2.86 -6.79 21.24
CA GLY A 41 -3.52 -7.66 20.25
C GLY A 41 -3.51 -7.11 18.84
N TYR A 42 -4.01 -7.90 17.91
CA TYR A 42 -4.03 -7.59 16.48
C TYR A 42 -5.45 -7.24 16.03
N PRO A 43 -5.63 -6.21 15.18
CA PRO A 43 -6.95 -5.94 14.62
C PRO A 43 -7.37 -7.10 13.69
N GLU A 44 -8.67 -7.36 13.65
CA GLU A 44 -9.25 -8.35 12.74
C GLU A 44 -8.75 -8.17 11.30
N GLY A 45 -8.36 -9.28 10.67
CA GLY A 45 -7.83 -9.32 9.31
C GLY A 45 -6.35 -8.97 9.20
N HIS A 46 -5.64 -8.77 10.32
CA HIS A 46 -4.20 -8.54 10.32
C HIS A 46 -3.44 -9.68 9.64
N TRP A 47 -3.70 -10.92 10.03
CA TRP A 47 -3.00 -12.10 9.52
C TRP A 47 -3.49 -12.48 8.13
N MET A 48 -4.78 -12.27 7.85
CA MET A 48 -5.31 -12.34 6.49
C MET A 48 -4.56 -11.42 5.52
N GLY A 49 -4.34 -10.16 5.92
CA GLY A 49 -3.60 -9.19 5.13
C GLY A 49 -2.14 -9.61 4.88
N GLN A 50 -1.46 -10.15 5.89
CA GLN A 50 -0.11 -10.68 5.74
C GLN A 50 -0.06 -11.88 4.79
N GLY A 51 -0.99 -12.84 4.95
CA GLY A 51 -1.11 -14.01 4.09
C GLY A 51 -1.29 -13.61 2.62
N LEU A 52 -2.20 -12.68 2.34
CA LEU A 52 -2.39 -12.13 0.99
C LEU A 52 -1.13 -11.48 0.43
N GLY A 53 -0.38 -10.72 1.25
CA GLY A 53 0.88 -10.10 0.84
C GLY A 53 1.94 -11.13 0.44
N ILE A 54 2.12 -12.16 1.26
CA ILE A 54 3.04 -13.28 0.98
C ILE A 54 2.60 -14.03 -0.29
N GLY A 55 1.31 -14.37 -0.37
CA GLY A 55 0.72 -15.06 -1.51
C GLY A 55 0.87 -14.28 -2.82
N MET A 56 0.63 -12.96 -2.81
CA MET A 56 0.84 -12.11 -3.99
C MET A 56 2.31 -12.08 -4.42
N ALA A 57 3.25 -11.97 -3.49
CA ALA A 57 4.68 -11.94 -3.84
C ALA A 57 5.12 -13.24 -4.53
N ILE A 58 4.69 -14.40 -3.99
CA ILE A 58 4.94 -15.71 -4.57
C ILE A 58 4.24 -15.85 -5.93
N GLY A 59 2.95 -15.52 -5.98
CA GLY A 59 2.14 -15.65 -7.19
C GLY A 59 2.61 -14.76 -8.33
N ALA A 60 3.05 -13.54 -8.04
CA ALA A 60 3.65 -12.65 -9.03
C ALA A 60 4.95 -13.25 -9.61
N GLY A 61 5.82 -13.78 -8.73
CA GLY A 61 7.04 -14.46 -9.16
C GLY A 61 6.77 -15.68 -10.04
N LEU A 62 5.81 -16.53 -9.64
CA LEU A 62 5.37 -17.68 -10.42
C LEU A 62 4.75 -17.28 -11.75
N GLY A 63 3.91 -16.24 -11.76
CA GLY A 63 3.26 -15.74 -12.98
C GLY A 63 4.25 -15.26 -14.03
N VAL A 64 5.32 -14.58 -13.60
CA VAL A 64 6.43 -14.18 -14.48
C VAL A 64 7.18 -15.40 -14.97
N ALA A 65 7.54 -16.34 -14.09
CA ALA A 65 8.27 -17.55 -14.46
C ALA A 65 7.50 -18.45 -15.45
N LEU A 66 6.17 -18.50 -15.32
CA LEU A 66 5.27 -19.28 -16.18
C LEU A 66 4.85 -18.51 -17.45
N GLY A 67 5.26 -17.25 -17.61
CA GLY A 67 4.82 -16.40 -18.72
C GLY A 67 3.30 -16.09 -18.70
N ASN A 68 2.62 -16.37 -17.59
CA ASN A 68 1.19 -16.15 -17.43
C ASN A 68 0.89 -15.56 -16.05
N ILE A 69 0.86 -14.23 -16.00
CA ILE A 69 0.59 -13.46 -14.79
C ILE A 69 -0.81 -13.75 -14.24
N ALA A 70 -1.80 -14.02 -15.10
CA ALA A 70 -3.17 -14.31 -14.65
C ALA A 70 -3.21 -15.59 -13.80
N ILE A 71 -2.53 -16.65 -14.25
CA ILE A 71 -2.41 -17.90 -13.47
C ILE A 71 -1.61 -17.66 -12.19
N GLY A 72 -0.47 -16.98 -12.28
CA GLY A 72 0.37 -16.69 -11.11
C GLY A 72 -0.36 -15.90 -10.02
N VAL A 73 -1.07 -14.83 -10.38
CA VAL A 73 -1.87 -14.03 -9.44
C VAL A 73 -3.01 -14.86 -8.86
N GLY A 74 -3.72 -15.65 -9.69
CA GLY A 74 -4.79 -16.53 -9.22
C GLY A 74 -4.30 -17.52 -8.16
N MET A 75 -3.16 -18.17 -8.42
CA MET A 75 -2.50 -19.06 -7.46
C MET A 75 -2.02 -18.31 -6.22
N GLY A 76 -1.43 -17.13 -6.40
CA GLY A 76 -0.95 -16.29 -5.31
C GLY A 76 -2.04 -15.89 -4.33
N VAL A 77 -3.20 -15.49 -4.85
CA VAL A 77 -4.37 -15.18 -4.02
C VAL A 77 -4.84 -16.44 -3.27
N ALA A 78 -4.95 -17.59 -3.94
CA ALA A 78 -5.37 -18.84 -3.29
C ALA A 78 -4.42 -19.25 -2.15
N ILE A 79 -3.10 -19.21 -2.40
CA ILE A 79 -2.07 -19.49 -1.39
C ILE A 79 -2.16 -18.47 -0.25
N GLY A 80 -2.29 -17.18 -0.58
CA GLY A 80 -2.33 -16.12 0.41
C GLY A 80 -3.55 -16.18 1.31
N VAL A 81 -4.73 -16.51 0.77
CA VAL A 81 -5.94 -16.75 1.55
C VAL A 81 -5.78 -17.99 2.44
N ALA A 82 -5.19 -19.07 1.94
CA ALA A 82 -4.96 -20.28 2.73
C ALA A 82 -4.03 -20.00 3.92
N ILE A 83 -2.90 -19.32 3.69
CA ILE A 83 -1.96 -18.93 4.76
C ILE A 83 -2.63 -17.94 5.72
N GLY A 84 -3.26 -16.89 5.18
CA GLY A 84 -3.86 -15.82 5.97
C GLY A 84 -4.99 -16.31 6.86
N SER A 85 -5.90 -17.13 6.32
CA SER A 85 -6.99 -17.74 7.12
C SER A 85 -6.48 -18.74 8.16
N GLY A 86 -5.39 -19.47 7.86
CA GLY A 86 -4.75 -20.36 8.82
C GLY A 86 -4.15 -19.58 9.99
N LEU A 87 -3.38 -18.53 9.72
CA LEU A 87 -2.76 -17.68 10.73
C LEU A 87 -3.79 -16.91 11.56
N GLU A 88 -4.86 -16.40 10.92
CA GLU A 88 -5.94 -15.71 11.62
C GLU A 88 -6.65 -16.64 12.62
N LYS A 89 -6.87 -17.91 12.25
CA LYS A 89 -7.43 -18.91 13.16
C LYS A 89 -6.49 -19.28 14.31
N GLN A 90 -5.19 -19.33 14.04
CA GLN A 90 -4.18 -19.67 15.06
C GLN A 90 -4.03 -18.59 16.13
N HIS A 91 -4.25 -17.32 15.78
CA HIS A 91 -4.13 -16.18 16.69
C HIS A 91 -5.50 -15.60 17.07
N ALA A 92 -6.56 -16.43 17.05
CA ALA A 92 -7.94 -15.99 17.30
C ALA A 92 -8.14 -15.38 18.70
N ASP A 93 -7.33 -15.81 19.66
CA ASP A 93 -7.28 -15.29 21.04
C ASP A 93 -6.63 -13.90 21.14
N GLU A 94 -5.74 -13.55 20.20
CA GLU A 94 -5.07 -12.25 20.14
C GLU A 94 -5.80 -11.24 19.24
N ILE A 95 -6.80 -11.69 18.47
CA ILE A 95 -7.54 -10.85 17.53
C ILE A 95 -8.62 -10.07 18.26
N ARG A 96 -8.65 -8.76 18.02
CA ARG A 96 -9.63 -7.83 18.55
C ARG A 96 -10.37 -7.07 17.44
N PRO A 97 -11.59 -6.58 17.68
CA PRO A 97 -12.27 -5.70 16.74
C PRO A 97 -11.48 -4.37 16.58
N PRO A 98 -11.51 -3.75 15.38
CA PRO A 98 -10.87 -2.46 15.15
C PRO A 98 -11.50 -1.34 15.99
N THR A 99 -10.67 -0.47 16.58
CA THR A 99 -11.14 0.67 17.38
C THR A 99 -11.62 1.81 16.47
N GLU A 100 -12.55 2.65 16.92
CA GLU A 100 -13.04 3.82 16.15
C GLU A 100 -11.91 4.74 15.66
N ALA A 101 -10.87 4.94 16.48
CA ALA A 101 -9.68 5.68 16.12
C ALA A 101 -8.89 5.05 14.95
N GLU A 102 -8.83 3.71 14.87
CA GLU A 102 -8.16 2.98 13.78
C GLU A 102 -8.94 3.08 12.47
N LEU A 103 -10.28 3.05 12.56
CA LEU A 103 -11.18 3.22 11.42
C LEU A 103 -11.08 4.63 10.83
N ALA A 104 -11.01 5.66 11.68
CA ALA A 104 -10.83 7.04 11.26
C ALA A 104 -9.50 7.25 10.51
N LEU A 105 -8.41 6.66 11.00
CA LEU A 105 -7.11 6.68 10.32
C LEU A 105 -7.13 5.91 9.00
N THR A 106 -7.81 4.77 8.97
CA THR A 106 -7.93 3.97 7.75
C THR A 106 -8.69 4.74 6.67
N ARG A 107 -9.84 5.32 7.00
CA ARG A 107 -10.64 6.15 6.07
C ARG A 107 -9.82 7.34 5.56
N GLN A 108 -9.16 8.07 6.45
CA GLN A 108 -8.31 9.19 6.06
C GLN A 108 -7.16 8.73 5.14
N SER A 109 -6.53 7.60 5.44
CA SER A 109 -5.42 7.09 4.65
C SER A 109 -5.81 6.59 3.26
N ARG A 110 -7.03 6.03 3.10
CA ARG A 110 -7.55 5.63 1.78
C ARG A 110 -7.71 6.85 0.87
N ILE A 111 -8.26 7.95 1.39
CA ILE A 111 -8.44 9.18 0.61
C ILE A 111 -7.08 9.76 0.22
N VAL A 112 -6.14 9.88 1.16
CA VAL A 112 -4.80 10.41 0.86
C VAL A 112 -4.07 9.53 -0.17
N ALA A 113 -4.17 8.20 -0.07
CA ALA A 113 -3.57 7.28 -1.04
C ALA A 113 -4.16 7.46 -2.46
N ILE A 114 -5.48 7.59 -2.57
CA ILE A 114 -6.15 7.84 -3.86
C ILE A 114 -5.72 9.19 -4.44
N VAL A 115 -5.72 10.25 -3.63
CA VAL A 115 -5.29 11.60 -4.07
C VAL A 115 -3.83 11.57 -4.54
N ALA A 116 -2.94 10.94 -3.78
CA ALA A 116 -1.54 10.78 -4.16
C ALA A 116 -1.37 10.02 -5.48
N LEU A 117 -2.13 8.93 -5.66
CA LEU A 117 -2.13 8.15 -6.89
C LEU A 117 -2.60 8.99 -8.09
N VAL A 118 -3.71 9.72 -7.94
CA VAL A 118 -4.25 10.59 -9.00
C VAL A 118 -3.25 11.67 -9.38
N ILE A 119 -2.66 12.37 -8.40
CA ILE A 119 -1.63 13.39 -8.64
C ILE A 119 -0.43 12.76 -9.38
N GLY A 120 0.02 11.58 -8.96
CA GLY A 120 1.11 10.85 -9.60
C GLY A 120 0.81 10.50 -11.07
N VAL A 121 -0.40 9.99 -11.36
CA VAL A 121 -0.83 9.66 -12.72
C VAL A 121 -0.94 10.91 -13.59
N VAL A 122 -1.50 12.00 -13.08
CA VAL A 122 -1.62 13.27 -13.80
C VAL A 122 -0.23 13.85 -14.10
N ALA A 123 0.67 13.87 -13.11
CA ALA A 123 2.03 14.33 -13.30
C ALA A 123 2.77 13.49 -14.35
N PHE A 124 2.64 12.16 -14.28
CA PHE A 124 3.22 11.25 -15.27
C PHE A 124 2.67 11.50 -16.68
N ALA A 125 1.36 11.68 -16.82
CA ALA A 125 0.73 11.96 -18.12
C ALA A 125 1.20 13.30 -18.69
N VAL A 126 1.26 14.37 -17.89
CA VAL A 126 1.76 15.68 -18.31
C VAL A 126 3.21 15.57 -18.79
N VAL A 127 4.08 14.90 -18.03
CA VAL A 127 5.48 14.68 -18.43
C VAL A 127 5.55 13.90 -19.73
N TYR A 128 4.77 12.82 -19.87
CA TYR A 128 4.73 12.00 -21.08
C TYR A 128 4.31 12.80 -22.33
N PHE A 129 3.24 13.59 -22.24
CA PHE A 129 2.76 14.41 -23.35
C PHE A 129 3.71 15.54 -23.72
N LEU A 130 4.42 16.11 -22.75
CA LEU A 130 5.39 17.17 -22.97
C LEU A 130 6.76 16.67 -23.48
N ALA A 131 7.07 15.40 -23.22
CA ALA A 131 8.29 14.74 -23.68
C ALA A 131 8.19 14.19 -25.11
N ARG A 132 6.97 14.09 -25.65
CA ARG A 132 6.69 13.71 -27.04
C ARG A 132 6.80 14.92 -27.97
#